data_AF-A0A9D7T7J9-F1
#
_entry.id   AF-A0A9D7T7J9-F1
#
_cell.length_a   1.000
_cell.length_b   1.000
_cell.length_c   1.000
_cell.angle_alpha   90.00
_cell.angle_beta   90.00
_cell.angle_gamma   90.00
#
_symmetry.space_group_name_H-M   'P 1'
#
loop_
_entity.id
_entity.type
_entity.pdbx_description
1 polymer ?
#
loop_
_entity_poly.entity_id
_entity_poly.type
_entity_poly.pdbx_seq_one_letter_code
_entity_poly.pdbx_strand_id
1 'polypeptide(L)' 'MSTSKRDVTTPVTTTWPNQHGSKQFHLDLAVDDLDAAAVRCVELGATLPDEQPGESWRVLLDPSGHPFCLTQAANWG' A
#
# COMPACT_ATOMS: atom_id res chain seq x y z
N MET A 1 22.55 29.07 1.61
CA MET A 1 21.33 28.24 1.61
C MET A 1 21.00 27.91 0.16
N SER A 2 21.39 26.73 -0.32
CA SER A 2 21.06 26.28 -1.68
C SER A 2 19.78 25.47 -1.59
N THR A 3 18.66 26.05 -2.04
CA THR A 3 17.41 25.32 -2.16
C THR A 3 17.54 24.41 -3.37
N SER A 4 17.87 23.14 -3.14
CA SER A 4 17.81 22.12 -4.17
C SER A 4 16.36 22.02 -4.66
N LYS A 5 16.10 22.52 -5.86
CA LYS A 5 14.82 22.34 -6.56
C LYS A 5 14.74 20.85 -6.87
N ARG A 6 13.85 20.14 -6.16
CA ARG A 6 13.57 18.72 -6.45
C ARG A 6 13.22 18.61 -7.93
N ASP A 7 13.97 17.78 -8.64
CA ASP A 7 13.63 17.39 -10.01
C ASP A 7 12.30 16.65 -9.98
N VAL A 8 11.29 17.16 -10.69
CA VAL A 8 9.91 16.63 -10.69
C VAL A 8 9.79 15.37 -11.56
N THR A 9 10.83 15.01 -12.29
CA THR A 9 10.79 13.96 -13.32
C THR A 9 11.05 12.57 -12.74
N THR A 10 11.65 12.46 -11.55
CA THR A 10 11.77 11.20 -10.83
C THR A 10 10.54 10.96 -9.96
N PRO A 11 9.76 9.88 -10.18
CA PRO A 11 8.73 9.48 -9.25
C PRO A 11 9.37 9.26 -7.88
N VAL A 12 8.99 10.09 -6.90
CA VAL A 12 9.30 9.80 -5.50
C VAL A 12 8.43 8.63 -5.11
N THR A 13 9.03 7.44 -5.07
CA THR A 13 8.36 6.25 -4.58
C THR A 13 8.25 6.34 -3.06
N THR A 14 7.07 6.12 -2.50
CA THR A 14 6.96 5.94 -1.07
C THR A 14 7.52 4.58 -0.69
N THR A 15 8.33 4.53 0.37
CA THR A 15 9.01 3.31 0.79
C THR A 15 8.22 2.60 1.89
N TRP A 16 8.28 1.26 1.90
CA TRP A 16 7.81 0.44 3.01
C TRP A 16 8.93 -0.54 3.41
N PRO A 17 9.26 -0.69 4.71
CA PRO A 17 8.71 0.04 5.85
C PRO A 17 9.24 1.49 5.94
N ASN A 18 8.36 2.45 6.23
CA ASN A 18 8.74 3.87 6.34
C ASN A 18 9.13 4.24 7.78
N GLN A 19 10.42 4.21 8.09
CA GLN A 19 10.96 4.50 9.42
C GLN A 19 10.68 5.93 9.93
N HIS A 20 10.52 6.91 9.03
CA HIS A 20 10.29 8.31 9.40
C HIS A 20 8.79 8.67 9.46
N GLY A 21 7.90 7.70 9.23
CA GLY A 21 6.52 7.79 9.67
C GLY A 21 5.68 8.88 9.00
N SER A 22 5.94 9.26 7.75
CA SER A 22 5.04 10.15 7.01
C SER A 22 3.76 9.42 6.55
N LYS A 23 3.02 8.80 7.48
CA LYS A 23 1.68 8.25 7.24
C LYS A 23 0.76 9.43 6.95
N GLN A 24 0.29 9.56 5.71
CA GLN A 24 -0.69 10.59 5.37
C GLN A 24 -2.11 10.15 5.78
N PHE A 25 -2.46 8.89 5.54
CA PHE A 25 -3.70 8.24 5.96
C PHE A 25 -3.55 6.72 5.90
N HIS A 26 -4.43 5.99 6.58
CA HIS A 26 -4.59 4.54 6.44
C HIS A 26 -5.78 4.30 5.50
N LEU A 27 -5.55 3.62 4.38
CA LEU A 27 -6.60 3.27 3.42
C LEU A 27 -6.92 1.79 3.55
N ASP A 28 -8.13 1.50 4.01
CA ASP A 28 -8.68 0.15 4.10
C ASP A 28 -9.79 -0.02 3.06
N LEU A 29 -9.71 -1.08 2.27
CA LEU A 29 -10.74 -1.49 1.33
C LEU A 29 -11.36 -2.81 1.81
N ALA A 30 -12.68 -2.80 1.99
CA ALA A 30 -13.45 -3.99 2.31
C ALA A 30 -13.74 -4.80 1.04
N VAL A 31 -13.45 -6.10 1.06
CA VAL A 31 -13.65 -7.03 -0.06
C VAL A 31 -14.27 -8.33 0.41
N ASP A 32 -15.00 -9.02 -0.46
CA ASP A 32 -15.63 -10.30 -0.12
C ASP A 32 -14.61 -11.44 -0.01
N ASP A 33 -13.61 -11.44 -0.90
CA ASP A 33 -12.53 -12.44 -0.96
C ASP A 33 -11.17 -11.74 -0.95
N LEU A 34 -10.39 -11.97 0.12
CA LEU A 34 -9.09 -11.34 0.31
C LEU A 34 -8.05 -11.80 -0.70
N ASP A 35 -7.97 -13.10 -0.96
CA ASP A 35 -6.91 -13.66 -1.78
C ASP A 35 -7.17 -13.34 -3.26
N ALA A 36 -8.43 -13.45 -3.70
CA ALA A 36 -8.82 -13.05 -5.05
C ALA A 36 -8.59 -11.55 -5.30
N ALA A 37 -8.95 -10.70 -4.32
CA ALA A 37 -8.71 -9.27 -4.43
C ALA A 37 -7.21 -8.92 -4.45
N ALA A 38 -6.39 -9.58 -3.62
CA ALA A 38 -4.95 -9.38 -3.61
C ALA A 38 -4.31 -9.75 -4.96
N VAL A 39 -4.67 -10.90 -5.55
CA VAL A 39 -4.25 -11.30 -6.89
C VAL A 39 -4.64 -10.24 -7.92
N ARG A 40 -5.89 -9.77 -7.87
CA ARG A 40 -6.38 -8.74 -8.80
C ARG A 40 -5.61 -7.42 -8.67
N CYS A 41 -5.30 -6.99 -7.45
CA CYS A 41 -4.49 -5.80 -7.24
C CYS A 41 -3.09 -5.96 -7.85
N VAL A 42 -2.47 -7.13 -7.71
CA VAL A 42 -1.15 -7.41 -8.32
C VAL A 42 -1.23 -7.39 -9.84
N GLU A 43 -2.26 -7.97 -10.45
CA GLU A 43 -2.50 -7.87 -11.91
C GLU A 43 -2.61 -6.41 -12.39
N LEU A 44 -3.11 -5.52 -11.53
CA LEU A 44 -3.25 -4.08 -11.82
C LEU A 44 -1.98 -3.27 -11.51
N GLY A 45 -0.89 -3.93 -11.08
CA GLY A 45 0.41 -3.30 -10.83
C GLY A 45 0.71 -3.01 -9.37
N ALA A 46 -0.13 -3.44 -8.42
CA ALA A 46 0.25 -3.44 -7.02
C ALA A 46 1.34 -4.49 -6.74
N THR A 47 2.04 -4.34 -5.62
CA THR A 47 2.98 -5.34 -5.10
C THR A 47 2.45 -5.88 -3.78
N LEU A 48 2.51 -7.19 -3.59
CA LEU A 48 2.25 -7.85 -2.31
C LEU A 48 3.61 -8.11 -1.62
N PRO A 49 3.98 -7.36 -0.57
CA PRO A 49 5.23 -7.60 0.16
C PRO A 49 5.21 -8.95 0.89
N ASP A 50 6.38 -9.60 0.96
CA ASP A 50 6.56 -10.87 1.70
C ASP A 50 6.24 -10.75 3.19
N GLU A 51 6.61 -9.61 3.80
CA GLU A 51 6.30 -9.33 5.20
C GLU A 51 4.87 -8.80 5.34
N GLN A 52 4.03 -9.58 6.01
CA GLN A 52 2.65 -9.22 6.35
C GLN A 52 2.50 -9.13 7.87
N PRO A 53 1.77 -8.11 8.38
CA PRO A 53 1.59 -7.92 9.83
C PRO A 53 0.59 -8.89 10.47
N GLY A 54 -0.13 -9.70 9.68
CA GLY A 54 -1.11 -10.67 10.16
C GLY A 54 -1.76 -11.45 9.01
N GLU A 55 -2.67 -12.36 9.34
CA GLU A 55 -3.31 -13.26 8.38
C GLU A 55 -4.70 -12.81 7.92
N SER A 56 -5.38 -11.96 8.71
CA SER A 56 -6.77 -11.55 8.48
C SER A 56 -6.95 -10.31 7.58
N TRP A 57 -5.85 -9.73 7.10
CA TRP A 57 -5.82 -8.68 6.09
C TRP A 57 -4.59 -8.83 5.20
N ARG A 58 -4.53 -8.05 4.12
CA ARG A 58 -3.35 -7.96 3.24
C ARG A 58 -2.93 -6.51 3.13
N VAL A 59 -1.65 -6.24 3.33
CA VAL A 59 -1.03 -4.95 2.98
C VAL A 59 -0.45 -5.08 1.58
N LEU A 60 -0.85 -4.19 0.68
CA LEU A 60 -0.27 -4.07 -0.66
C LEU A 60 0.33 -2.68 -0.84
N LEU A 61 1.26 -2.58 -1.77
CA LEU A 61 1.82 -1.32 -2.24
C LEU A 61 1.24 -1.00 -3.61
N ASP A 62 0.69 0.20 -3.79
CA ASP A 62 0.31 0.68 -5.12
C ASP A 62 1.56 0.86 -6.03
N PRO A 63 1.40 1.14 -7.34
CA PRO A 63 2.54 1.33 -8.24
C PRO A 63 3.51 2.48 -7.86
N SER A 64 3.08 3.40 -7.00
CA SER A 64 3.92 4.49 -6.45
C SER A 64 4.57 4.10 -5.11
N GLY A 65 4.26 2.92 -4.57
CA GLY A 65 4.75 2.39 -3.32
C GLY A 65 3.88 2.75 -2.11
N HIS A 66 2.67 3.29 -2.28
CA HIS A 66 1.83 3.68 -1.15
C HIS A 66 1.17 2.45 -0.53
N PRO A 67 1.27 2.26 0.80
CA PRO A 67 0.61 1.15 1.46
C PRO A 67 -0.91 1.36 1.55
N PHE A 68 -1.66 0.31 1.24
CA PHE A 68 -3.09 0.19 1.52
C PHE A 68 -3.42 -1.23 1.97
N CYS A 69 -4.56 -1.40 2.63
CA CYS A 69 -4.97 -2.66 3.23
C CYS A 69 -6.26 -3.19 2.59
N LEU A 70 -6.31 -4.49 2.36
CA LEU A 70 -7.53 -5.24 2.05
C LEU A 70 -7.99 -5.97 3.31
N THR A 71 -9.27 -5.86 3.63
CA THR A 71 -9.91 -6.53 4.78
C THR A 71 -11.21 -7.20 4.32
N GLN A 72 -11.62 -8.27 5.01
CA GLN A 72 -12.90 -8.91 4.70
C GLN A 72 -14.05 -7.95 5.01
N ALA A 73 -15.00 -7.82 4.09
CA ALA A 73 -16.21 -7.02 4.29
C ALA A 73 -17.01 -7.47 5.53
N ALA A 74 -16.98 -8.77 5.85
CA ALA A 74 -17.57 -9.33 7.06
C ALA A 74 -17.04 -8.72 8.38
N ASN A 75 -15.86 -8.10 8.37
CA ASN A 75 -15.30 -7.42 9.55
C ASN A 75 -15.97 -6.07 9.84
N TRP A 76 -16.80 -5.56 8.93
CA TRP A 76 -17.34 -4.19 9.00
C TRP A 76 -18.83 -4.10 9.36
N GLY A 77 -19.55 -5.22 9.44
CA GLY A 77 -20.94 -5.28 9.89
C GLY A 77 -21.90 -4.49 9.02
#